data_AF-A0A8J7R2Y0-F1
#
_entry.id   AF-A0A8J7R2Y0-F1
#
_cell.length_a   1.000
_cell.length_b   1.000
_cell.length_c   1.000
_cell.angle_alpha   90.00
_cell.angle_beta   90.00
_cell.angle_gamma   90.00
#
_symmetry.space_group_name_H-M   'P 1'
#
loop_
_entity.id
_entity.type
_entity.pdbx_description
1 polymer ?
#
loop_
_entity_poly.entity_id
_entity_poly.type
_entity_poly.pdbx_seq_one_letter_code
_entity_poly.pdbx_strand_id
1 'polypeptide(L)'
;ILCSTGPSQAEDDLYSREFRICMDKSGGTATDMMDCIHQEHVRQDRLLNANYKKAMDAIGKVHGKTEQRSLKDAEVAWLKWRDLDLPLFQYAGGGTFSQLRAAEDLLEKTARRARFLVDLAGMVQ
;
A
#
# COMPACT_ATOMS: atom_id res chain seq x y z
N ILE A 1 24.38 -14.74 17.88
CA ILE A 1 23.74 -13.40 17.99
C ILE A 1 22.48 -13.47 17.13
N LEU A 2 21.31 -13.68 17.75
CA LEU A 2 20.02 -13.60 17.09
C LEU A 2 19.66 -12.11 17.00
N CYS A 3 19.71 -11.55 15.79
CA CYS A 3 19.19 -10.21 15.54
C CYS A 3 17.67 -10.33 15.42
N SER A 4 16.96 -10.14 16.53
CA SER A 4 15.50 -9.98 16.50
C SER A 4 15.19 -8.64 15.86
N THR A 5 14.98 -8.63 14.55
CA THR A 5 14.36 -7.49 13.87
C THR A 5 12.91 -7.44 14.31
N GLY A 6 12.61 -6.62 15.33
CA GLY A 6 11.26 -6.07 15.45
C GLY A 6 10.91 -5.31 14.17
N PRO A 7 9.62 -5.12 13.85
CA PRO A 7 9.23 -4.30 12.70
C PRO A 7 9.96 -2.96 12.79
N SER A 8 10.56 -2.55 11.68
CA SER A 8 11.22 -1.24 11.57
C SER A 8 10.19 -0.14 11.88
N GLN A 9 10.59 0.95 12.52
CA GLN A 9 9.72 2.12 12.72
C GLN A 9 9.05 2.60 11.42
N ALA A 10 9.65 2.30 10.27
CA ALA A 10 9.07 2.58 8.96
C ALA A 10 7.77 1.80 8.64
N GLU A 11 7.55 0.63 9.24
CA GLU A 11 6.32 -0.15 9.08
C GLU A 11 5.19 0.37 9.99
N ASP A 12 5.53 0.84 11.20
CA ASP A 12 4.57 1.46 12.12
C ASP A 12 3.96 2.76 11.56
N ASP A 13 4.71 3.47 10.72
CA ASP A 13 4.28 4.73 10.08
C ASP A 13 3.49 4.53 8.77
N LEU A 14 3.43 3.31 8.22
CA LEU A 14 2.70 3.07 6.95
C LEU A 14 1.20 3.23 7.12
N TYR A 15 0.65 2.84 8.27
CA TYR A 15 -0.79 2.82 8.52
C TYR A 15 -1.24 3.90 9.50
N SER A 16 -2.53 4.22 9.44
CA SER A 16 -3.14 5.19 10.35
C SER A 16 -3.15 4.70 11.81
N ARG A 17 -3.26 5.66 12.73
CA ARG A 17 -3.48 5.34 14.14
C ARG A 17 -4.83 4.65 14.34
N GLU A 18 -5.83 5.06 13.56
CA GLU A 18 -7.18 4.51 13.54
C GLU A 18 -7.16 3.02 13.16
N PHE A 19 -6.36 2.65 12.16
CA PHE A 19 -6.14 1.25 11.79
C PHE A 19 -5.56 0.44 12.94
N ARG A 20 -4.50 0.93 13.59
CA ARG A 20 -3.89 0.23 14.75
C ARG A 20 -4.90 0.01 15.88
N ILE A 21 -5.66 1.06 16.23
CA ILE A 21 -6.72 0.97 17.25
C ILE A 21 -7.81 -0.02 16.83
N CYS A 22 -8.16 -0.07 15.55
CA CYS A 22 -9.14 -1.02 15.02
C CYS A 22 -8.65 -2.47 15.15
N MET A 23 -7.40 -2.73 14.72
CA MET A 23 -6.78 -4.04 14.81
C MET A 23 -6.67 -4.51 16.26
N ASP A 24 -6.26 -3.66 17.20
CA ASP A 24 -6.22 -3.99 18.64
C ASP A 24 -7.60 -4.38 19.19
N LYS A 25 -8.68 -3.76 18.68
CA LYS A 25 -10.06 -4.02 19.10
C LYS A 25 -10.71 -5.21 18.41
N SER A 26 -10.15 -5.70 17.31
CA SER A 26 -10.69 -6.81 16.52
C SER A 26 -10.78 -8.14 17.27
N GLY A 27 -10.07 -8.27 18.40
CA GLY A 27 -10.02 -9.52 19.18
C GLY A 27 -9.42 -10.70 18.41
N GLY A 28 -8.73 -10.45 17.29
CA GLY A 28 -8.18 -11.48 16.41
C GLY A 28 -9.24 -12.22 15.58
N THR A 29 -10.47 -11.71 15.48
CA THR A 29 -11.47 -12.31 14.58
C THR A 29 -11.19 -11.91 13.14
N ALA A 30 -11.27 -12.87 12.21
CA ALA A 30 -10.99 -12.60 10.80
C ALA A 30 -11.96 -11.57 10.21
N THR A 31 -13.23 -11.55 10.65
CA THR A 31 -14.24 -10.59 10.20
C THR A 31 -13.88 -9.16 10.60
N ASP A 32 -13.59 -8.92 11.89
CA ASP A 32 -13.30 -7.56 12.36
C ASP A 32 -11.96 -7.06 11.79
N MET A 33 -10.96 -7.94 11.67
CA MET A 33 -9.69 -7.62 11.00
C MET A 33 -9.92 -7.23 9.54
N MET A 34 -10.75 -7.95 8.80
CA MET A 34 -11.08 -7.62 7.41
C MET A 34 -11.73 -6.24 7.29
N ASP A 35 -12.63 -5.87 8.21
CA ASP A 35 -13.26 -4.54 8.22
C ASP A 35 -12.24 -3.43 8.49
N CYS A 36 -11.31 -3.65 9.42
CA CYS A 36 -10.20 -2.73 9.69
C CYS A 36 -9.31 -2.55 8.46
N ILE A 37 -8.91 -3.65 7.82
CA ILE A 37 -8.08 -3.67 6.62
C ILE A 37 -8.77 -2.94 5.47
N HIS A 38 -10.06 -3.18 5.25
CA HIS A 38 -10.81 -2.53 4.18
C HIS A 38 -10.86 -1.01 4.36
N GLN A 39 -11.16 -0.53 5.58
CA GLN A 39 -11.21 0.89 5.88
C GLN A 39 -9.85 1.57 5.66
N GLU A 40 -8.78 0.95 6.13
CA GLU A 40 -7.44 1.49 5.93
C GLU A 40 -7.03 1.43 4.45
N HIS A 41 -7.37 0.37 3.73
CA HIS A 41 -7.10 0.27 2.30
C HIS A 41 -7.78 1.41 1.53
N VAL A 42 -9.05 1.72 1.82
CA VAL A 42 -9.76 2.87 1.21
C VAL A 42 -9.02 4.18 1.49
N ARG A 43 -8.50 4.36 2.70
CA ARG A 43 -7.71 5.55 3.05
C ARG A 43 -6.39 5.61 2.26
N GLN A 44 -5.68 4.49 2.15
CA GLN A 44 -4.41 4.40 1.45
C GLN A 44 -4.57 4.57 -0.06
N ASP A 45 -5.63 4.03 -0.65
CA ASP A 45 -5.94 4.20 -2.08
C ASP A 45 -6.22 5.67 -2.42
N ARG A 46 -6.95 6.40 -1.55
CA ARG A 46 -7.13 7.85 -1.69
C ARG A 46 -5.79 8.59 -1.63
N LEU A 47 -4.91 8.21 -0.70
CA LEU A 47 -3.57 8.79 -0.60
C LEU A 47 -2.72 8.49 -1.84
N LEU A 48 -2.73 7.25 -2.33
CA LEU A 48 -2.03 6.84 -3.53
C LEU A 48 -2.44 7.73 -4.71
N ASN A 49 -3.74 7.86 -4.96
CA ASN A 49 -4.26 8.68 -6.06
C ASN A 49 -3.89 10.17 -5.92
N ALA A 50 -3.93 10.70 -4.69
CA ALA A 50 -3.53 12.09 -4.44
C ALA A 50 -2.03 12.30 -4.65
N ASN A 51 -1.19 11.37 -4.19
CA ASN A 51 0.26 11.44 -4.30
C ASN A 51 0.72 11.20 -5.75
N TYR A 52 0.04 10.33 -6.49
CA TYR A 52 0.29 10.14 -7.92
C TYR A 52 0.12 11.47 -8.69
N LYS A 53 -0.96 12.21 -8.44
CA LYS A 53 -1.18 13.53 -9.07
C LYS A 53 -0.04 14.50 -8.74
N LYS A 54 0.38 14.57 -7.46
CA LYS A 54 1.51 15.41 -7.04
C LYS A 54 2.81 15.04 -7.75
N ALA A 55 3.13 13.74 -7.82
CA ALA A 55 4.32 13.25 -8.49
C ALA A 55 4.29 13.54 -10.01
N MET A 56 3.14 13.32 -10.65
CA MET A 56 2.93 13.64 -12.07
C MET A 56 3.13 15.14 -12.35
N ASP A 57 2.63 16.01 -11.48
CA ASP A 57 2.80 17.46 -11.60
C ASP A 57 4.25 17.89 -11.39
N ALA A 58 4.92 17.34 -10.37
CA ALA A 58 6.32 17.65 -10.08
C ALA A 58 7.25 17.23 -11.24
N ILE A 59 7.13 15.97 -11.69
CA ILE A 59 7.91 15.45 -12.82
C ILE A 59 7.60 16.22 -14.10
N GLY A 60 6.32 16.51 -14.36
CA GLY A 60 5.92 17.28 -15.54
C GLY A 60 6.54 18.68 -15.57
N LYS A 61 6.69 19.33 -14.41
CA LYS A 61 7.31 20.66 -14.28
C LYS A 61 8.83 20.63 -14.42
N VAL A 62 9.50 19.64 -13.82
CA VAL A 62 10.97 19.61 -13.71
C VAL A 62 11.62 18.87 -14.88
N HIS A 63 11.05 17.74 -15.30
CA HIS A 63 11.65 16.84 -16.29
C HIS A 63 10.88 16.79 -17.62
N GLY A 64 9.59 17.15 -17.61
CA GLY A 64 8.77 17.26 -18.81
C GLY A 64 7.92 16.02 -19.10
N LYS A 65 7.37 15.95 -20.32
CA LYS A 65 6.30 15.00 -20.68
C LYS A 65 6.77 13.56 -20.82
N THR A 66 8.02 13.33 -21.19
CA THR A 66 8.57 11.98 -21.39
C THR A 66 8.64 11.23 -20.06
N GLU A 67 9.24 11.83 -19.04
CA GLU A 67 9.37 11.27 -17.70
C GLU A 67 8.01 11.19 -17.00
N GLN A 68 7.15 12.18 -17.22
CA GLN A 68 5.76 12.11 -16.75
C GLN A 68 5.02 10.90 -17.36
N ARG A 69 5.27 10.59 -18.64
CA ARG A 69 4.71 9.40 -19.29
C ARG A 69 5.29 8.12 -18.70
N SER A 70 6.59 8.07 -18.42
CA SER A 70 7.23 6.94 -17.76
C SER A 70 6.63 6.65 -16.38
N LEU A 71 6.33 7.67 -15.57
CA LEU A 71 5.66 7.47 -14.28
C LEU A 71 4.26 6.85 -14.47
N LYS A 72 3.48 7.35 -15.44
CA LYS A 72 2.17 6.78 -15.75
C LYS A 72 2.27 5.30 -16.15
N ASP A 73 3.20 4.96 -17.03
CA ASP A 73 3.37 3.58 -17.49
C ASP A 73 3.83 2.67 -16.34
N ALA A 74 4.67 3.17 -15.42
CA ALA A 74 5.06 2.46 -14.21
C ALA A 74 3.86 2.20 -13.26
N GLU A 75 2.95 3.16 -13.07
CA GLU A 75 1.74 2.92 -12.26
C GLU A 75 0.82 1.86 -12.87
N VAL A 76 0.61 1.92 -14.19
CA VAL A 76 -0.23 0.93 -14.90
C VAL A 76 0.38 -0.47 -14.76
N ALA A 77 1.70 -0.59 -14.90
CA ALA A 77 2.39 -1.86 -14.70
C ALA A 77 2.29 -2.35 -13.25
N TRP A 78 2.41 -1.45 -12.27
CA TRP A 78 2.27 -1.77 -10.85
C TRP A 78 0.86 -2.30 -10.53
N LEU A 79 -0.20 -1.66 -11.03
CA LEU A 79 -1.57 -2.14 -10.86
C LEU A 79 -1.75 -3.56 -11.40
N LYS A 80 -1.23 -3.82 -12.61
CA LYS A 80 -1.30 -5.15 -13.23
C LYS A 80 -0.57 -6.20 -12.40
N TRP A 81 0.66 -5.90 -11.95
CA TRP A 81 1.42 -6.83 -11.11
C TRP A 81 0.68 -7.10 -9.79
N ARG A 82 0.23 -6.05 -9.10
CA ARG A 82 -0.51 -6.14 -7.84
C ARG A 82 -1.71 -7.08 -7.99
N ASP A 83 -2.56 -6.83 -8.98
CA ASP A 83 -3.80 -7.57 -9.17
C ASP A 83 -3.56 -9.03 -9.61
N LEU A 84 -2.42 -9.33 -10.24
CA LEU A 84 -2.00 -10.70 -10.57
C LEU A 84 -1.37 -11.45 -9.38
N ASP A 85 -0.84 -10.74 -8.40
CA ASP A 85 -0.17 -11.30 -7.22
C ASP A 85 -1.18 -11.76 -6.16
N LEU A 86 -2.27 -10.98 -5.96
CA LEU A 86 -3.28 -11.27 -4.92
C LEU A 86 -3.89 -12.68 -4.99
N PRO A 87 -4.23 -13.26 -6.17
CA PRO A 87 -4.78 -14.60 -6.22
C PRO A 87 -3.81 -15.69 -5.73
N LEU A 88 -2.49 -15.43 -5.66
CA LEU A 88 -1.51 -16.43 -5.22
C LEU A 88 -1.69 -16.83 -3.75
N PHE A 89 -2.33 -15.98 -2.94
CA PHE A 89 -2.64 -16.30 -1.54
C PHE A 89 -3.62 -17.48 -1.38
N GLN A 90 -4.34 -17.88 -2.44
CA GLN A 90 -5.18 -19.08 -2.42
C GLN A 90 -4.38 -20.36 -2.13
N TYR A 91 -3.08 -20.38 -2.46
CA TYR A 91 -2.19 -21.51 -2.23
C TYR A 91 -1.60 -21.54 -0.81
N ALA A 92 -1.88 -20.53 0.03
CA ALA A 92 -1.28 -20.35 1.35
C ALA A 92 -2.14 -20.86 2.53
N GLY A 93 -3.14 -21.72 2.30
CA GLY A 93 -3.93 -22.34 3.37
C GLY A 93 -5.45 -22.38 3.18
N GLY A 94 -5.97 -21.73 2.14
CA GLY A 94 -7.39 -21.73 1.78
C GLY A 94 -8.31 -20.97 2.75
N GLY A 95 -9.60 -20.94 2.41
CA GLY A 95 -10.66 -20.38 3.26
C GLY A 95 -10.50 -18.89 3.59
N THR A 96 -11.09 -18.47 4.71
CA THR A 96 -11.08 -17.09 5.19
C THR A 96 -9.67 -16.58 5.49
N PHE A 97 -8.76 -17.47 5.89
CA PHE A 97 -7.37 -17.09 6.15
C PHE A 97 -6.66 -16.61 4.87
N SER A 98 -6.78 -17.32 3.75
CA SER A 98 -6.24 -16.86 2.46
C SER A 98 -6.83 -15.52 2.02
N GLN A 99 -8.11 -15.26 2.28
CA GLN A 99 -8.75 -13.98 1.97
C GLN A 99 -8.19 -12.84 2.81
N LEU A 100 -8.02 -13.08 4.13
CA LEU A 100 -7.40 -12.13 5.04
C LEU A 100 -5.98 -11.77 4.60
N ARG A 101 -5.16 -12.79 4.26
CA ARG A 101 -3.79 -12.58 3.78
C ARG A 101 -3.74 -11.78 2.48
N ALA A 102 -4.63 -12.05 1.53
CA ALA A 102 -4.72 -11.28 0.29
C ALA A 102 -5.13 -9.81 0.56
N ALA A 103 -6.03 -9.58 1.50
CA ALA A 103 -6.45 -8.23 1.87
C ALA A 103 -5.33 -7.43 2.58
N GLU A 104 -4.60 -8.07 3.50
CA GLU A 104 -3.42 -7.50 4.16
C GLU A 104 -2.35 -7.09 3.14
N ASP A 105 -2.08 -7.96 2.16
CA ASP A 105 -1.09 -7.72 1.12
C ASP A 105 -1.50 -6.59 0.16
N LEU A 106 -2.77 -6.54 -0.25
CA LEU A 106 -3.31 -5.43 -1.03
C LEU A 106 -3.16 -4.10 -0.28
N LEU A 107 -3.49 -4.08 1.01
CA LEU A 107 -3.33 -2.91 1.87
C LEU A 107 -1.85 -2.48 1.92
N GLU A 108 -0.94 -3.39 2.20
CA GLU A 108 0.49 -3.10 2.33
C GLU A 108 1.06 -2.54 1.03
N LYS A 109 0.83 -3.20 -0.10
CA LYS A 109 1.31 -2.75 -1.41
C LYS A 109 0.78 -1.36 -1.73
N THR A 110 -0.49 -1.08 -1.44
CA THR A 110 -1.11 0.23 -1.67
C THR A 110 -0.51 1.31 -0.79
N ALA A 111 -0.31 1.04 0.51
CA ALA A 111 0.33 1.98 1.44
C ALA A 111 1.78 2.31 1.05
N ARG A 112 2.58 1.28 0.70
CA ARG A 112 3.96 1.46 0.24
C ARG A 112 4.01 2.26 -1.06
N ARG A 113 3.09 2.01 -2.00
CA ARG A 113 3.03 2.79 -3.26
C ARG A 113 2.63 4.24 -3.01
N ALA A 114 1.66 4.49 -2.12
CA ALA A 114 1.28 5.84 -1.71
C ALA A 114 2.48 6.60 -1.11
N ARG A 115 3.27 5.94 -0.25
CA ARG A 115 4.48 6.52 0.34
C ARG A 115 5.55 6.83 -0.70
N PHE A 116 5.85 5.87 -1.58
CA PHE A 116 6.80 6.06 -2.67
C PHE A 116 6.45 7.29 -3.52
N LEU A 117 5.18 7.49 -3.85
CA LEU A 117 4.75 8.60 -4.71
C LEU A 117 4.92 9.98 -4.07
N VAL A 118 4.66 10.11 -2.75
CA VAL A 118 4.90 11.38 -2.07
C VAL A 118 6.39 11.66 -1.91
N ASP A 119 7.19 10.62 -1.62
CA ASP A 119 8.64 10.75 -1.51
C ASP A 119 9.25 11.14 -2.86
N LEU A 120 8.82 10.50 -3.96
CA LEU A 120 9.23 10.86 -5.32
C LEU A 120 8.88 12.31 -5.66
N ALA A 121 7.67 12.75 -5.34
CA ALA A 121 7.27 14.15 -5.55
C ALA A 121 8.14 15.13 -4.73
N GLY A 122 8.62 14.72 -3.54
CA GLY A 122 9.51 15.52 -2.70
C GLY A 122 10.97 15.53 -3.16
N MET A 123 11.42 14.49 -3.87
CA MET A 123 12.77 14.40 -4.46
C MET A 123 12.89 15.21 -5.76
N VAL A 124 11.78 15.42 -6.46
CA VAL A 124 11.70 16.20 -7.71
C VAL A 124 11.50 17.66 -7.35
N GLN A 125 12.60 18.37 -7.07
CA GLN A 125 12.65 19.81 -6.78
C GLN A 125 13.58 20.52 -7.74
#